data_AF-A0A553AHB7-F1
#
_entry.id   AF-A0A553AHB7-F1
#
_cell.length_a   1.000
_cell.length_b   1.000
_cell.length_c   1.000
_cell.angle_alpha   90.00
_cell.angle_beta   90.00
_cell.angle_gamma   90.00
#
_symmetry.space_group_name_H-M   'P 1'
#
loop_
_entity.id
_entity.type
_entity.pdbx_description
1 polymer ?
#
loop_
_entity_poly.entity_id
_entity_poly.type
_entity_poly.pdbx_seq_one_letter_code
_entity_poly.pdbx_strand_id
1 'polypeptide(L)'
;MNVVIKKIDQFKSLFKKVNFIYDAILKKNREHENDLYGYKNVKVNLGHIQSHLNLQKTKISKLSEVEFQVFSQFGDDGIIQWLINYLDIENKTFVEFGVEKYIESNTRFLLFNDKWDGLVIDGDENNVNYIKNDAVSYFFNLHSINSFITKDNINELIKSRNFDKELGLLSIDIDGNDYWIWNALENINPVIVISEYNAEFGLNPWTIPYKEDFVWDKSNGMHYWGTSLCSLCDLAEQKGYSFIGCNSQGNNAYFIRNDKMKDLKKLSCEEGFLKAKFSLNRKPNGEQYSEIEKRNSLVGKTVYNTRTNKTELINAL
;
A
#
# COMPACT_ATOMS: atom_id res chain seq x y z
N MET A 1 -25.23 -26.70 -49.07
CA MET A 1 -24.65 -27.35 -47.87
C MET A 1 -23.11 -27.21 -47.80
N ASN A 2 -22.37 -27.55 -48.86
CA ASN A 2 -20.88 -27.53 -48.84
C ASN A 2 -20.22 -26.16 -48.65
N VAL A 3 -20.81 -25.06 -49.13
CA VAL A 3 -20.23 -23.70 -48.99
C VAL A 3 -20.32 -23.20 -47.55
N VAL A 4 -21.40 -23.53 -46.84
CA VAL A 4 -21.62 -23.11 -45.44
C VAL A 4 -20.65 -23.85 -44.52
N ILE A 5 -20.47 -25.16 -44.71
CA ILE A 5 -19.51 -25.97 -43.95
C ILE A 5 -18.08 -25.44 -44.15
N LYS A 6 -17.69 -25.17 -45.40
CA LYS A 6 -16.36 -24.63 -45.72
C LYS A 6 -16.09 -23.25 -45.08
N LYS A 7 -17.11 -22.40 -45.01
CA LYS A 7 -17.04 -21.11 -44.28
C LYS A 7 -16.90 -21.33 -42.77
N ILE A 8 -17.66 -22.26 -42.18
CA ILE A 8 -17.57 -22.58 -40.75
C ILE A 8 -16.17 -23.10 -40.39
N ASP A 9 -15.57 -23.95 -41.22
CA ASP A 9 -14.22 -24.46 -40.99
C ASP A 9 -13.15 -23.37 -41.13
N GLN A 10 -13.32 -22.43 -42.08
CA GLN A 10 -12.48 -21.24 -42.18
C GLN A 10 -12.59 -20.36 -40.93
N PHE A 11 -13.80 -20.15 -40.40
CA PHE A 11 -14.02 -19.41 -39.16
C PHE A 11 -13.38 -20.10 -37.95
N LYS A 12 -13.54 -21.41 -37.79
CA LYS A 12 -12.88 -22.18 -36.72
C LYS A 12 -11.36 -22.10 -36.80
N SER A 13 -10.79 -22.19 -38.00
CA SER A 13 -9.35 -22.06 -38.24
C SER A 13 -8.85 -20.66 -37.90
N LEU A 14 -9.60 -19.61 -38.28
CA LEU A 14 -9.28 -18.23 -37.92
C LEU A 14 -9.34 -18.01 -36.40
N PHE A 15 -10.39 -18.51 -35.74
CA PHE A 15 -10.54 -18.42 -34.28
C PHE A 15 -9.39 -19.10 -33.54
N LYS A 16 -8.96 -20.28 -34.00
CA LYS A 16 -7.80 -20.99 -33.44
C LYS A 16 -6.49 -20.17 -33.60
N LYS A 17 -6.30 -19.51 -34.74
CA LYS A 17 -5.14 -18.62 -34.96
C LYS A 17 -5.19 -17.39 -34.05
N VAL A 18 -6.35 -16.78 -33.89
CA VAL A 18 -6.55 -15.63 -32.99
C VAL A 18 -6.23 -16.03 -31.55
N ASN A 19 -6.76 -17.16 -31.07
CA ASN A 19 -6.46 -17.65 -29.72
C ASN A 19 -4.97 -17.96 -29.53
N PHE A 20 -4.33 -18.59 -30.51
CA PHE A 20 -2.88 -18.85 -30.45
C PHE A 20 -2.06 -17.55 -30.33
N ILE A 21 -2.40 -16.52 -31.12
CA ILE A 21 -1.74 -15.21 -31.05
C ILE A 21 -2.00 -14.55 -29.70
N TYR A 22 -3.24 -14.60 -29.21
CA TYR A 22 -3.62 -14.07 -27.90
C TYR A 22 -2.84 -14.73 -26.77
N ASP A 23 -2.76 -16.07 -26.77
CA ASP A 23 -1.99 -16.84 -25.79
C ASP A 23 -0.49 -16.52 -25.85
N ALA A 24 0.06 -16.35 -27.06
CA ALA A 24 1.46 -15.96 -27.25
C ALA A 24 1.75 -14.55 -26.72
N ILE A 25 0.84 -13.60 -26.92
CA ILE A 25 0.93 -12.24 -26.36
C ILE A 25 0.87 -12.31 -24.83
N LEU A 26 -0.09 -13.05 -24.26
CA LEU A 26 -0.19 -13.23 -22.81
C LEU A 26 1.06 -13.89 -22.21
N LYS A 27 1.65 -14.86 -22.91
CA LYS A 27 2.90 -15.49 -22.50
C LYS A 27 4.04 -14.48 -22.49
N LYS A 28 4.19 -13.69 -23.56
CA LYS A 28 5.25 -12.68 -23.67
C LYS A 28 5.10 -11.56 -22.63
N ASN A 29 3.87 -11.14 -22.34
CA ASN A 29 3.59 -10.17 -21.27
C ASN A 29 4.00 -10.73 -19.91
N ARG A 30 3.68 -12.00 -19.61
CA ARG A 30 4.12 -12.67 -18.38
C ARG A 30 5.64 -12.80 -18.28
N GLU A 31 6.32 -13.14 -19.37
CA GLU A 31 7.79 -13.17 -19.41
C GLU A 31 8.38 -11.78 -19.13
N HIS A 32 7.81 -10.73 -19.71
CA HIS A 32 8.25 -9.36 -19.47
C HIS A 32 8.01 -8.90 -18.02
N GLU A 33 6.85 -9.20 -17.45
CA GLU A 33 6.55 -8.93 -16.03
C GLU A 33 7.52 -9.70 -15.12
N ASN A 34 7.77 -10.98 -15.40
CA ASN A 34 8.74 -11.78 -14.66
C ASN A 34 10.16 -11.22 -14.74
N ASP A 35 10.56 -10.67 -15.89
CA ASP A 35 11.87 -10.00 -16.01
C ASP A 35 11.90 -8.69 -15.22
N LEU A 36 10.85 -7.85 -15.30
CA LEU A 36 10.76 -6.55 -14.63
C LEU A 36 10.66 -6.65 -13.11
N TYR A 37 9.94 -7.64 -12.59
CA TYR A 37 9.60 -7.78 -11.17
C TYR A 37 10.18 -9.03 -10.53
N GLY A 38 11.01 -9.74 -11.29
CA GLY A 38 11.69 -10.94 -10.83
C GLY A 38 12.87 -10.67 -9.91
N TYR A 39 13.15 -11.66 -9.07
CA TYR A 39 14.27 -11.70 -8.14
C TYR A 39 15.63 -11.33 -8.76
N LYS A 40 15.86 -11.74 -10.01
CA LYS A 40 17.15 -11.58 -10.68
C LYS A 40 17.28 -10.25 -11.44
N ASN A 41 16.31 -9.35 -11.31
CA ASN A 41 16.36 -8.06 -11.98
C ASN A 41 17.48 -7.19 -11.40
N VAL A 42 18.18 -6.46 -12.27
CA VAL A 42 19.26 -5.53 -11.89
C VAL A 42 18.84 -4.50 -10.84
N LYS A 43 17.57 -4.08 -10.83
CA LYS A 43 17.03 -3.14 -9.85
C LYS A 43 17.14 -3.67 -8.41
N VAL A 44 17.03 -4.99 -8.22
CA VAL A 44 17.18 -5.62 -6.90
C VAL A 44 18.63 -5.47 -6.42
N ASN A 45 19.62 -5.73 -7.28
CA ASN A 45 21.04 -5.50 -6.98
C ASN A 45 21.35 -4.03 -6.70
N LEU A 46 20.73 -3.10 -7.43
CA LEU A 46 20.88 -1.66 -7.14
C LEU A 46 20.23 -1.27 -5.80
N GLY A 47 19.08 -1.87 -5.47
CA GLY A 47 18.42 -1.71 -4.17
C GLY A 47 19.29 -2.22 -3.03
N HIS A 48 19.91 -3.39 -3.18
CA HIS A 48 20.87 -3.93 -2.22
C HIS A 48 22.01 -2.93 -1.94
N ILE A 49 22.60 -2.38 -3.00
CA ILE A 49 23.69 -1.40 -2.87
C ILE A 49 23.20 -0.12 -2.18
N GLN A 50 22.04 0.42 -2.58
CA GLN A 50 21.48 1.63 -1.98
C GLN A 50 21.11 1.44 -0.51
N SER A 51 20.55 0.29 -0.14
CA SER A 51 20.29 -0.09 1.26
C SER A 51 21.58 -0.03 2.08
N HIS A 52 22.66 -0.68 1.61
CA HIS A 52 23.96 -0.66 2.29
C HIS A 52 24.59 0.74 2.37
N LEU A 53 24.45 1.57 1.33
CA LEU A 53 24.92 2.96 1.35
C LEU A 53 24.15 3.79 2.40
N ASN A 54 22.85 3.57 2.54
CA ASN A 54 22.03 4.25 3.54
C ASN A 54 22.40 3.86 4.98
N LEU A 55 22.97 2.68 5.22
CA LEU A 55 23.48 2.30 6.56
C LEU A 55 24.62 3.21 7.05
N GLN A 56 25.29 3.92 6.16
CA GLN A 56 26.30 4.92 6.55
C GLN A 56 25.66 6.17 7.19
N LYS A 57 24.37 6.38 6.99
CA LYS A 57 23.61 7.48 7.58
C LYS A 57 23.08 7.03 8.96
N THR A 58 23.94 7.10 9.97
CA THR A 58 23.59 6.76 11.35
C THR A 58 22.55 7.72 11.96
N LYS A 59 22.38 8.90 11.36
CA LYS A 59 21.35 9.87 11.69
C LYS A 59 20.82 10.52 10.43
N ILE A 60 19.51 10.73 10.38
CA ILE A 60 18.82 11.46 9.32
C ILE A 60 18.01 12.60 9.93
N SER A 61 17.85 13.69 9.18
CA SER A 61 16.94 14.79 9.55
C SER A 61 15.54 14.59 9.01
N LYS A 62 15.40 13.90 7.87
CA LYS A 62 14.13 13.59 7.20
C LYS A 62 14.20 12.22 6.53
N LEU A 63 13.05 11.55 6.42
CA LEU A 63 12.92 10.26 5.74
C LEU A 63 13.35 10.31 4.26
N SER A 64 13.14 11.45 3.59
CA SER A 64 13.54 11.65 2.19
C SER A 64 15.03 11.47 1.91
N GLU A 65 15.89 11.53 2.95
CA GLU A 65 17.33 11.31 2.79
C GLU A 65 17.70 9.86 2.51
N VAL A 66 16.82 8.91 2.84
CA VAL A 66 17.05 7.46 2.70
C VAL A 66 16.10 6.82 1.69
N GLU A 67 15.24 7.60 1.03
CA GLU A 67 14.34 7.10 0.01
C GLU A 67 15.09 6.53 -1.20
N PHE A 68 14.62 5.37 -1.65
CA PHE A 68 14.88 4.79 -2.97
C PHE A 68 13.75 3.83 -3.33
N GLN A 69 13.67 3.46 -4.60
CA GLN A 69 12.58 2.64 -5.13
C GLN A 69 13.13 1.39 -5.84
N VAL A 70 12.52 0.24 -5.52
CA VAL A 70 12.74 -1.06 -6.18
C VAL A 70 11.40 -1.68 -6.58
N PHE A 71 10.48 -1.78 -5.63
CA PHE A 71 9.13 -2.35 -5.78
C PHE A 71 8.04 -1.45 -5.18
N SER A 72 8.32 -0.59 -4.20
CA SER A 72 7.32 0.37 -3.73
C SER A 72 6.90 1.33 -4.85
N GLN A 73 5.73 1.94 -4.71
CA GLN A 73 5.24 2.96 -5.65
C GLN A 73 6.21 4.15 -5.74
N PHE A 74 6.76 4.55 -4.59
CA PHE A 74 7.72 5.66 -4.46
C PHE A 74 8.95 5.23 -3.65
N GLY A 75 9.47 6.10 -2.77
CA GLY A 75 10.74 5.91 -2.06
C GLY A 75 10.68 5.00 -0.82
N ASP A 76 9.55 4.35 -0.57
CA ASP A 76 9.25 3.62 0.66
C ASP A 76 10.20 2.43 0.92
N ASP A 77 10.66 1.73 -0.12
CA ASP A 77 11.67 0.68 0.03
C ASP A 77 12.89 1.19 0.80
N GLY A 78 13.39 2.39 0.47
CA GLY A 78 14.55 2.96 1.13
C GLY A 78 14.32 3.40 2.58
N ILE A 79 13.14 3.96 2.87
CA ILE A 79 12.74 4.32 4.23
C ILE A 79 12.67 3.06 5.10
N ILE A 80 11.95 2.04 4.62
CA ILE A 80 11.76 0.77 5.31
C ILE A 80 13.12 0.11 5.58
N GLN A 81 13.98 0.04 4.56
CA GLN A 81 15.32 -0.55 4.68
C GLN A 81 16.18 0.14 5.72
N TRP A 82 16.11 1.47 5.80
CA TRP A 82 16.83 2.19 6.83
C TRP A 82 16.24 1.91 8.22
N LEU A 83 14.91 1.95 8.38
CA LEU A 83 14.24 1.71 9.65
C LEU A 83 14.47 0.30 10.20
N ILE A 84 14.37 -0.76 9.38
CA ILE A 84 14.54 -2.14 9.87
C ILE A 84 15.97 -2.44 10.33
N ASN A 85 16.96 -1.72 9.80
CA ASN A 85 18.37 -1.86 10.21
C ASN A 85 18.72 -0.93 11.38
N TYR A 86 17.97 0.16 11.55
CA TYR A 86 18.18 1.12 12.61
C TYR A 86 17.44 0.72 13.90
N LEU A 87 16.24 0.14 13.83
CA LEU A 87 15.39 -0.21 14.98
C LEU A 87 15.68 -1.62 15.52
N ASP A 88 15.33 -1.87 16.79
CA ASP A 88 15.47 -3.21 17.40
C ASP A 88 14.23 -4.07 17.12
N ILE A 89 14.25 -4.75 15.97
CA ILE A 89 13.17 -5.64 15.52
C ILE A 89 13.57 -7.10 15.73
N GLU A 90 12.91 -7.77 16.68
CA GLU A 90 13.18 -9.18 16.99
C GLU A 90 12.64 -10.12 15.91
N ASN A 91 11.38 -9.95 15.54
CA ASN A 91 10.72 -10.80 14.55
C ASN A 91 10.72 -10.13 13.17
N LYS A 92 11.38 -10.79 12.21
CA LYS A 92 11.45 -10.38 10.81
C LYS A 92 10.19 -10.79 10.06
N THR A 93 9.06 -10.21 10.46
CA THR A 93 7.74 -10.50 9.93
C THR A 93 7.04 -9.22 9.48
N PHE A 94 6.25 -9.30 8.43
CA PHE A 94 5.41 -8.19 7.99
C PHE A 94 3.98 -8.61 7.65
N VAL A 95 3.07 -7.66 7.75
CA VAL A 95 1.70 -7.76 7.23
C VAL A 95 1.43 -6.55 6.33
N GLU A 96 0.88 -6.77 5.13
CA GLU A 96 0.43 -5.70 4.22
C GLU A 96 -0.99 -5.97 3.71
N PHE A 97 -1.82 -4.94 3.74
CA PHE A 97 -3.21 -4.97 3.26
C PHE A 97 -3.32 -4.28 1.90
N GLY A 98 -4.29 -4.71 1.08
CA GLY A 98 -4.63 -4.09 -0.21
C GLY A 98 -3.50 -4.14 -1.24
N VAL A 99 -2.81 -5.28 -1.32
CA VAL A 99 -1.58 -5.42 -2.10
C VAL A 99 -1.77 -5.49 -3.62
N GLU A 100 -3.00 -5.56 -4.11
CA GLU A 100 -3.31 -5.92 -5.48
C GLU A 100 -2.55 -7.19 -5.92
N LYS A 101 -1.81 -7.13 -7.03
CA LYS A 101 -0.95 -8.24 -7.51
C LYS A 101 0.35 -8.39 -6.72
N TYR A 102 0.60 -7.55 -5.74
CA TYR A 102 1.83 -7.49 -4.94
C TYR A 102 3.10 -7.34 -5.80
N ILE A 103 2.99 -6.63 -6.91
CA ILE A 103 4.10 -6.32 -7.82
C ILE A 103 4.72 -4.98 -7.43
N GLU A 104 3.85 -4.00 -7.19
CA GLU A 104 4.12 -2.72 -6.56
C GLU A 104 3.62 -2.84 -5.11
N SER A 105 4.51 -2.73 -4.12
CA SER A 105 4.15 -2.89 -2.69
C SER A 105 5.29 -2.45 -1.78
N ASN A 106 4.95 -2.10 -0.54
CA ASN A 106 5.92 -1.61 0.44
C ASN A 106 6.81 -2.74 0.99
N THR A 107 6.32 -3.98 1.02
CA THR A 107 7.03 -5.08 1.68
C THR A 107 7.74 -6.04 0.73
N ARG A 108 7.53 -5.95 -0.59
CA ARG A 108 8.13 -6.90 -1.53
C ARG A 108 9.66 -6.87 -1.51
N PHE A 109 10.29 -5.71 -1.31
CA PHE A 109 11.74 -5.65 -1.18
C PHE A 109 12.26 -6.35 0.07
N LEU A 110 11.51 -6.38 1.18
CA LEU A 110 11.87 -7.13 2.40
C LEU A 110 12.00 -8.62 2.15
N LEU A 111 11.13 -9.20 1.31
CA LEU A 111 11.25 -10.60 0.90
C LEU A 111 12.61 -10.82 0.23
N PHE A 112 12.91 -10.02 -0.80
CA PHE A 112 14.10 -10.22 -1.61
C PHE A 112 15.40 -9.93 -0.84
N ASN A 113 15.45 -8.81 -0.12
CA ASN A 113 16.65 -8.30 0.53
C ASN A 113 16.91 -8.97 1.88
N ASP A 114 15.88 -9.15 2.69
CA ASP A 114 16.03 -9.49 4.11
C ASP A 114 15.46 -10.85 4.48
N LYS A 115 14.76 -11.51 3.54
CA LYS A 115 14.10 -12.81 3.74
C LYS A 115 13.10 -12.80 4.89
N TRP A 116 12.37 -11.70 5.06
CA TRP A 116 11.31 -11.61 6.06
C TRP A 116 10.15 -12.55 5.70
N ASP A 117 9.44 -13.03 6.71
CA ASP A 117 8.21 -13.80 6.52
C ASP A 117 7.03 -12.82 6.37
N GLY A 118 6.14 -13.08 5.41
CA GLY A 118 5.11 -12.13 5.02
C GLY A 118 3.70 -12.68 5.08
N LEU A 119 2.75 -11.83 5.45
CA LEU A 119 1.32 -12.02 5.19
C LEU A 119 0.80 -10.86 4.35
N VAL A 120 0.21 -11.17 3.21
CA VAL A 120 -0.45 -10.20 2.34
C VAL A 120 -1.92 -10.55 2.16
N ILE A 121 -2.78 -9.53 2.16
CA ILE A 121 -4.23 -9.70 2.05
C ILE A 121 -4.78 -8.77 0.97
N ASP A 122 -5.56 -9.31 0.05
CA ASP A 122 -6.25 -8.54 -0.98
C ASP A 122 -7.70 -9.01 -1.19
N GLY A 123 -8.58 -8.07 -1.53
CA GLY A 123 -10.00 -8.35 -1.74
C GLY A 123 -10.32 -9.07 -3.06
N ASP A 124 -9.48 -8.92 -4.09
CA ASP A 124 -9.71 -9.50 -5.42
C ASP A 124 -9.04 -10.89 -5.54
N GLU A 125 -9.83 -11.89 -5.93
CA GLU A 125 -9.35 -13.26 -6.08
C GLU A 125 -8.28 -13.38 -7.19
N ASN A 126 -8.40 -12.62 -8.27
CA ASN A 126 -7.44 -12.63 -9.38
C ASN A 126 -6.08 -12.10 -8.95
N ASN A 127 -6.08 -11.06 -8.11
CA ASN A 127 -4.88 -10.49 -7.52
C ASN A 127 -4.16 -11.54 -6.67
N VAL A 128 -4.87 -12.17 -5.73
CA VAL A 128 -4.26 -13.21 -4.88
C VAL A 128 -3.83 -14.45 -5.67
N ASN A 129 -4.59 -14.84 -6.70
CA ASN A 129 -4.19 -15.91 -7.60
C ASN A 129 -2.93 -15.54 -8.41
N TYR A 130 -2.74 -14.27 -8.77
CA TYR A 130 -1.48 -13.82 -9.35
C TYR A 130 -0.32 -14.03 -8.37
N ILE A 131 -0.46 -13.57 -7.12
CA ILE A 131 0.59 -13.68 -6.09
C ILE A 131 1.00 -15.14 -5.88
N LYS A 132 0.01 -16.06 -5.75
CA LYS A 132 0.26 -17.50 -5.57
C LYS A 132 1.04 -18.14 -6.71
N ASN A 133 1.00 -17.55 -7.91
CA ASN A 133 1.72 -18.01 -9.09
C ASN A 133 3.00 -17.20 -9.39
N ASP A 134 3.26 -16.12 -8.65
CA ASP A 134 4.50 -15.36 -8.71
C ASP A 134 5.64 -16.14 -8.03
N ALA A 135 6.86 -15.97 -8.55
CA ALA A 135 8.10 -16.46 -7.96
C ALA A 135 8.21 -16.19 -6.45
N VAL A 136 7.66 -15.07 -5.94
CA VAL A 136 7.71 -14.77 -4.50
C VAL A 136 7.06 -15.85 -3.64
N SER A 137 5.97 -16.47 -4.11
CA SER A 137 5.28 -17.55 -3.39
C SER A 137 6.03 -18.87 -3.40
N TYR A 138 6.99 -19.05 -4.31
CA TYR A 138 7.80 -20.28 -4.41
C TYR A 138 9.14 -20.18 -3.68
N PHE A 139 9.73 -18.99 -3.64
CA PHE A 139 11.09 -18.78 -3.12
C PHE A 139 11.14 -18.14 -1.74
N PHE A 140 10.03 -17.64 -1.21
CA PHE A 140 9.95 -16.96 0.08
C PHE A 140 8.78 -17.49 0.90
N ASN A 141 8.85 -17.26 2.21
CA ASN A 141 7.77 -17.60 3.13
C ASN A 141 6.71 -16.48 3.11
N LEU A 142 5.88 -16.48 2.07
CA LEU A 142 4.81 -15.52 1.85
C LEU A 142 3.45 -16.22 1.94
N HIS A 143 2.61 -15.75 2.84
CA HIS A 143 1.21 -16.13 2.93
C HIS A 143 0.35 -15.09 2.20
N SER A 144 -0.57 -15.56 1.35
CA SER A 144 -1.52 -14.68 0.66
C SER A 144 -2.95 -15.10 0.94
N ILE A 145 -3.78 -14.18 1.44
CA ILE A 145 -5.19 -14.40 1.75
C ILE A 145 -6.05 -13.55 0.81
N ASN A 146 -7.04 -14.19 0.18
CA ASN A 146 -8.11 -13.47 -0.49
C ASN A 146 -9.25 -13.22 0.51
N SER A 147 -9.43 -11.96 0.89
CA SER A 147 -10.51 -11.54 1.77
C SER A 147 -10.73 -10.05 1.64
N PHE A 148 -12.00 -9.64 1.54
CA PHE A 148 -12.36 -8.26 1.76
C PHE A 148 -12.19 -7.92 3.25
N ILE A 149 -11.36 -6.94 3.57
CA ILE A 149 -11.00 -6.63 4.96
C ILE A 149 -12.09 -5.78 5.61
N THR A 150 -12.54 -6.18 6.78
CA THR A 150 -13.49 -5.45 7.62
C THR A 150 -12.94 -5.31 9.03
N LYS A 151 -13.49 -4.36 9.80
CA LYS A 151 -13.09 -4.19 11.21
C LYS A 151 -13.38 -5.46 12.04
N ASP A 152 -14.36 -6.26 11.62
CA ASP A 152 -14.83 -7.44 12.34
C ASP A 152 -14.03 -8.71 11.99
N ASN A 153 -13.39 -8.77 10.82
CA ASN A 153 -12.62 -9.95 10.40
C ASN A 153 -11.10 -9.81 10.54
N ILE A 154 -10.56 -8.59 10.60
CA ILE A 154 -9.11 -8.37 10.41
C ILE A 154 -8.24 -9.05 11.47
N ASN A 155 -8.68 -9.07 12.74
CA ASN A 155 -7.94 -9.72 13.81
C ASN A 155 -7.83 -11.24 13.59
N GLU A 156 -8.91 -11.88 13.15
CA GLU A 156 -8.92 -13.31 12.87
C GLU A 156 -8.11 -13.66 11.61
N LEU A 157 -8.11 -12.79 10.58
CA LEU A 157 -7.29 -12.98 9.39
C LEU A 157 -5.79 -13.06 9.74
N ILE A 158 -5.31 -12.14 10.57
CA ILE A 158 -3.90 -12.09 11.02
C ILE A 158 -3.57 -13.30 11.90
N LYS A 159 -4.42 -13.57 12.90
CA LYS A 159 -4.24 -14.67 13.86
C LYS A 159 -4.26 -16.04 13.19
N SER A 160 -5.08 -16.23 12.14
CA SER A 160 -5.16 -17.50 11.41
C SER A 160 -3.83 -17.96 10.79
N ARG A 161 -2.86 -17.05 10.66
CA ARG A 161 -1.51 -17.31 10.14
C ARG A 161 -0.42 -17.12 11.17
N ASN A 162 -0.76 -16.87 12.44
CA ASN A 162 0.17 -16.60 13.54
C ASN A 162 1.00 -15.31 13.36
N PHE A 163 0.45 -14.29 12.69
CA PHE A 163 1.05 -12.95 12.56
C PHE A 163 0.54 -11.98 13.65
N ASP A 164 -0.15 -12.50 14.66
CA ASP A 164 -0.77 -11.75 15.76
C ASP A 164 0.17 -11.49 16.95
N LYS A 165 1.43 -11.95 16.86
CA LYS A 165 2.48 -11.72 17.86
C LYS A 165 3.43 -10.62 17.39
N GLU A 166 4.37 -10.21 18.25
CA GLU A 166 5.31 -9.10 18.02
C GLU A 166 5.77 -8.99 16.55
N LEU A 167 5.16 -8.06 15.83
CA LEU A 167 5.23 -7.94 14.37
C LEU A 167 6.34 -6.96 14.02
N GLY A 168 7.12 -7.22 12.97
CA GLY A 168 8.15 -6.28 12.54
C GLY A 168 7.55 -5.04 11.89
N LEU A 169 6.69 -5.25 10.88
CA LEU A 169 6.10 -4.18 10.09
C LEU A 169 4.63 -4.45 9.76
N LEU A 170 3.80 -3.43 9.87
CA LEU A 170 2.42 -3.40 9.36
C LEU A 170 2.29 -2.29 8.33
N SER A 171 1.79 -2.60 7.13
CA SER A 171 1.47 -1.63 6.09
C SER A 171 -0.03 -1.67 5.78
N ILE A 172 -0.70 -0.53 5.92
CA ILE A 172 -2.15 -0.37 5.75
C ILE A 172 -2.39 0.55 4.56
N ASP A 173 -2.87 -0.03 3.47
CA ASP A 173 -3.24 0.68 2.26
C ASP A 173 -4.41 -0.08 1.62
N ILE A 174 -5.65 0.34 1.91
CA ILE A 174 -6.86 -0.29 1.37
C ILE A 174 -7.78 0.73 0.69
N ASP A 175 -7.24 1.89 0.31
CA ASP A 175 -7.94 2.93 -0.45
C ASP A 175 -9.28 3.37 0.22
N GLY A 176 -9.42 3.40 1.54
CA GLY A 176 -10.74 3.60 2.15
C GLY A 176 -10.82 3.54 3.67
N ASN A 177 -11.08 2.34 4.21
CA ASN A 177 -11.39 2.14 5.62
C ASN A 177 -10.12 2.10 6.52
N ASP A 178 -8.98 2.61 6.06
CA ASP A 178 -7.65 2.47 6.65
C ASP A 178 -7.64 2.80 8.16
N TYR A 179 -8.22 3.96 8.53
CA TYR A 179 -8.37 4.37 9.92
C TYR A 179 -9.18 3.37 10.74
N TRP A 180 -10.30 2.88 10.20
CA TRP A 180 -11.21 1.98 10.90
C TRP A 180 -10.60 0.60 11.10
N ILE A 181 -9.86 0.12 10.10
CA ILE A 181 -9.12 -1.15 10.19
C ILE A 181 -8.01 -1.03 11.22
N TRP A 182 -7.18 0.02 11.17
CA TRP A 182 -6.14 0.20 12.18
C TRP A 182 -6.70 0.36 13.60
N ASN A 183 -7.80 1.09 13.74
CA ASN A 183 -8.47 1.27 15.02
C ASN A 183 -8.95 -0.06 15.60
N ALA A 184 -9.53 -0.93 14.77
CA ALA A 184 -10.06 -2.24 15.18
C ALA A 184 -9.00 -3.32 15.43
N LEU A 185 -7.76 -3.10 15.00
CA LEU A 185 -6.67 -4.03 15.27
C LEU A 185 -6.33 -4.06 16.76
N GLU A 186 -6.46 -5.23 17.36
CA GLU A 186 -6.19 -5.50 18.77
C GLU A 186 -5.15 -6.60 18.89
N ASN A 187 -4.36 -6.56 19.97
CA ASN A 187 -3.34 -7.58 20.31
C ASN A 187 -2.22 -7.78 19.28
N ILE A 188 -2.22 -7.07 18.15
CA ILE A 188 -1.04 -6.93 17.30
C ILE A 188 -0.15 -5.82 17.84
N ASN A 189 1.17 -6.02 17.78
CA ASN A 189 2.12 -5.04 18.30
C ASN A 189 3.29 -4.79 17.31
N PRO A 190 3.02 -4.27 16.11
CA PRO A 190 4.06 -3.96 15.13
C PRO A 190 5.10 -2.99 15.68
N VAL A 191 6.37 -3.14 15.29
CA VAL A 191 7.42 -2.14 15.58
C VAL A 191 7.25 -0.92 14.67
N ILE A 192 6.96 -1.16 13.39
CA ILE A 192 6.72 -0.12 12.37
C ILE A 192 5.28 -0.25 11.88
N VAL A 193 4.54 0.85 11.86
CA VAL A 193 3.27 0.97 11.14
C VAL A 193 3.44 1.99 10.02
N ILE A 194 3.02 1.60 8.82
CA ILE A 194 2.88 2.45 7.65
C ILE A 194 1.39 2.51 7.34
N SER A 195 0.85 3.72 7.15
CA SER A 195 -0.53 3.88 6.72
C SER A 195 -0.61 4.93 5.63
N GLU A 196 -1.37 4.62 4.58
CA GLU A 196 -1.68 5.61 3.56
C GLU A 196 -2.58 6.71 4.15
N TYR A 197 -2.36 7.96 3.76
CA TYR A 197 -3.20 9.09 4.11
C TYR A 197 -3.58 9.90 2.87
N ASN A 198 -4.80 10.41 2.91
CA ASN A 198 -5.32 11.32 1.92
C ASN A 198 -4.91 12.76 2.26
N ALA A 199 -3.87 13.25 1.58
CA ALA A 199 -3.37 14.61 1.75
C ALA A 199 -4.39 15.72 1.39
N GLU A 200 -5.45 15.39 0.63
CA GLU A 200 -6.46 16.35 0.22
C GLU A 200 -7.39 16.77 1.38
N PHE A 201 -7.45 15.98 2.46
CA PHE A 201 -8.08 16.40 3.72
C PHE A 201 -7.27 17.44 4.50
N GLY A 202 -6.02 17.72 4.10
CA GLY A 202 -5.15 18.66 4.78
C GLY A 202 -4.89 18.26 6.24
N LEU A 203 -4.93 19.25 7.13
CA LEU A 203 -4.73 19.06 8.58
C LEU A 203 -6.06 18.79 9.33
N ASN A 204 -7.16 18.56 8.62
CA ASN A 204 -8.42 18.25 9.27
C ASN A 204 -8.39 16.82 9.84
N PRO A 205 -8.92 16.56 11.04
CA PRO A 205 -8.97 15.23 11.65
C PRO A 205 -10.13 14.40 11.09
N TRP A 206 -10.11 14.16 9.78
CA TRP A 206 -11.19 13.49 9.06
C TRP A 206 -10.79 12.11 8.56
N THR A 207 -11.77 11.22 8.49
CA THR A 207 -11.74 9.98 7.71
C THR A 207 -13.09 9.81 7.03
N ILE A 208 -13.18 9.02 5.96
CA ILE A 208 -14.49 8.65 5.42
C ILE A 208 -15.30 7.88 6.48
N PRO A 209 -16.64 8.01 6.54
CA PRO A 209 -17.45 7.20 7.44
C PRO A 209 -17.28 5.72 7.12
N TYR A 210 -17.22 4.89 8.15
CA TYR A 210 -17.09 3.44 7.98
C TYR A 210 -18.26 2.90 7.14
N LYS A 211 -17.91 2.20 6.08
CA LYS A 211 -18.85 1.41 5.29
C LYS A 211 -18.18 0.10 4.94
N GLU A 212 -18.77 -1.02 5.37
CA GLU A 212 -18.16 -2.34 5.27
C GLU A 212 -17.77 -2.71 3.84
N ASP A 213 -18.64 -2.44 2.87
CA ASP A 213 -18.46 -2.69 1.43
C ASP A 213 -17.88 -1.47 0.67
N PHE A 214 -17.13 -0.59 1.36
CA PHE A 214 -16.54 0.57 0.69
C PHE A 214 -15.45 0.13 -0.29
N VAL A 215 -15.69 0.40 -1.57
CA VAL A 215 -14.67 0.33 -2.63
C VAL A 215 -14.55 1.73 -3.22
N TRP A 216 -13.32 2.22 -3.33
CA TRP A 216 -13.11 3.56 -3.85
C TRP A 216 -13.49 3.66 -5.34
N ASP A 217 -14.57 4.40 -5.60
CA ASP A 217 -15.00 4.73 -6.94
C ASP A 217 -14.14 5.89 -7.51
N LYS A 218 -13.04 5.51 -8.15
CA LYS A 218 -12.13 6.42 -8.86
C LYS A 218 -12.84 7.24 -9.96
N SER A 219 -14.05 6.86 -10.41
CA SER A 219 -14.80 7.59 -11.44
C SER A 219 -15.74 8.69 -10.91
N ASN A 220 -16.37 8.51 -9.74
CA ASN A 220 -17.35 9.47 -9.18
C ASN A 220 -16.94 10.09 -7.82
N GLY A 221 -15.80 9.67 -7.26
CA GLY A 221 -15.27 10.12 -5.97
C GLY A 221 -13.75 10.32 -6.01
N MET A 222 -13.23 10.95 -7.07
CA MET A 222 -11.80 10.97 -7.45
C MET A 222 -10.79 11.37 -6.38
N HIS A 223 -11.20 12.04 -5.30
CA HIS A 223 -10.32 12.45 -4.20
C HIS A 223 -10.88 12.09 -2.82
N TYR A 224 -12.05 11.43 -2.76
CA TYR A 224 -12.77 11.10 -1.53
C TYR A 224 -12.55 9.64 -1.15
N TRP A 225 -11.55 9.41 -0.30
CA TRP A 225 -11.12 8.10 0.16
C TRP A 225 -10.29 8.24 1.44
N GLY A 226 -10.09 7.13 2.15
CA GLY A 226 -9.10 7.02 3.21
C GLY A 226 -9.33 7.92 4.42
N THR A 227 -8.20 8.39 4.96
CA THR A 227 -8.13 9.17 6.20
C THR A 227 -7.05 10.23 6.12
N SER A 228 -7.16 11.27 6.93
CA SER A 228 -6.16 12.33 7.01
C SER A 228 -4.96 11.92 7.86
N LEU A 229 -3.82 12.59 7.65
CA LEU A 229 -2.65 12.40 8.48
C LEU A 229 -2.94 12.67 9.96
N CYS A 230 -3.70 13.72 10.28
CA CYS A 230 -3.96 14.06 11.67
C CYS A 230 -4.83 13.02 12.37
N SER A 231 -5.80 12.40 11.68
CA SER A 231 -6.55 11.27 12.23
C SER A 231 -5.64 10.07 12.54
N LEU A 232 -4.67 9.78 11.66
CA LEU A 232 -3.69 8.72 11.88
C LEU A 232 -2.73 9.03 13.03
N CYS A 233 -2.25 10.26 13.14
CA CYS A 233 -1.40 10.69 14.26
C CYS A 233 -2.12 10.58 15.61
N ASP A 234 -3.39 11.00 15.67
CA ASP A 234 -4.19 10.88 16.89
C ASP A 234 -4.43 9.41 17.27
N LEU A 235 -4.68 8.54 16.29
CA LEU A 235 -4.84 7.10 16.50
C LEU A 235 -3.54 6.42 16.92
N ALA A 236 -2.42 6.76 16.28
CA ALA A 236 -1.09 6.30 16.65
C ALA A 236 -0.80 6.57 18.13
N GLU A 237 -1.06 7.79 18.60
CA GLU A 237 -0.82 8.15 20.00
C GLU A 237 -1.63 7.27 20.96
N GLN A 238 -2.92 7.05 20.66
CA GLN A 238 -3.80 6.20 21.45
C GLN A 238 -3.31 4.75 21.49
N LYS A 239 -2.69 4.28 20.40
CA LYS A 239 -2.18 2.92 20.27
C LYS A 239 -0.72 2.76 20.71
N GLY A 240 -0.06 3.82 21.21
CA GLY A 240 1.32 3.74 21.72
C GLY A 240 2.41 3.87 20.66
N TYR A 241 2.15 4.65 19.59
CA TYR A 241 3.06 4.90 18.48
C TYR A 241 3.40 6.39 18.36
N SER A 242 4.60 6.67 17.87
CA SER A 242 5.09 8.00 17.57
C SER A 242 5.23 8.19 16.06
N PHE A 243 4.63 9.26 15.53
CA PHE A 243 4.79 9.69 14.14
C PHE A 243 6.20 10.25 13.90
N ILE A 244 6.87 9.79 12.84
CA ILE A 244 8.24 10.21 12.51
C ILE A 244 8.39 10.90 11.14
N GLY A 245 7.32 10.95 10.35
CA GLY A 245 7.31 11.62 9.04
C GLY A 245 6.60 10.82 7.95
N CYS A 246 6.56 11.39 6.75
CA CYS A 246 5.97 10.79 5.57
C CYS A 246 7.02 10.57 4.47
N ASN A 247 6.73 9.71 3.50
CA ASN A 247 7.49 9.65 2.26
C ASN A 247 7.36 10.99 1.48
N SER A 248 8.34 11.31 0.65
CA SER A 248 8.48 12.63 0.01
C SER A 248 7.41 12.94 -1.03
N GLN A 249 6.64 11.91 -1.43
CA GLN A 249 5.50 12.00 -2.34
C GLN A 249 4.18 12.29 -1.60
N GLY A 250 4.15 12.12 -0.29
CA GLY A 250 3.08 12.56 0.59
C GLY A 250 1.85 11.67 0.55
N ASN A 251 2.03 10.35 0.59
CA ASN A 251 0.94 9.39 0.76
C ASN A 251 1.16 8.39 1.89
N ASN A 252 2.38 8.00 2.21
CA ASN A 252 2.63 7.06 3.32
C ASN A 252 3.17 7.77 4.56
N ALA A 253 2.50 7.57 5.68
CA ALA A 253 2.92 8.05 7.00
C ALA A 253 3.55 6.92 7.82
N TYR A 254 4.64 7.23 8.53
CA TYR A 254 5.42 6.26 9.30
C TYR A 254 5.27 6.50 10.80
N PHE A 255 4.92 5.44 11.52
CA PHE A 255 4.73 5.44 12.96
C PHE A 255 5.55 4.32 13.60
N ILE A 256 6.29 4.65 14.65
CA ILE A 256 7.18 3.72 15.35
C ILE A 256 6.66 3.49 16.76
N ARG A 257 6.68 2.24 17.20
CA ARG A 257 6.27 1.87 18.56
C ARG A 257 7.12 2.63 19.59
N ASN A 258 6.48 3.20 20.61
CA ASN A 258 7.13 4.15 21.52
C ASN A 258 8.38 3.58 22.23
N ASP A 259 8.38 2.29 22.58
CA ASP A 259 9.52 1.58 23.21
C ASP A 259 10.69 1.31 22.24
N LYS A 260 10.47 1.45 20.93
CA LYS A 260 11.45 1.15 19.87
C LYS A 260 12.05 2.39 19.21
N MET A 261 11.63 3.59 19.60
CA MET A 261 12.00 4.86 18.97
C MET A 261 13.50 5.15 18.90
N LYS A 262 14.33 4.58 19.78
CA LYS A 262 15.76 4.93 19.93
C LYS A 262 15.93 6.45 20.04
N ASP A 263 16.73 7.09 19.16
CA ASP A 263 16.91 8.54 19.10
C ASP A 263 16.13 9.22 17.95
N LEU A 264 15.12 8.56 17.37
CA LEU A 264 14.21 9.19 16.41
C LEU A 264 13.43 10.33 17.08
N LYS A 265 13.24 11.41 16.31
CA LYS A 265 12.42 12.54 16.75
C LYS A 265 10.95 12.26 16.39
N LYS A 266 10.08 12.28 17.39
CA LYS A 266 8.63 12.38 17.19
C LYS A 266 8.27 13.73 16.56
N LEU A 267 7.45 13.73 15.52
CA LEU A 267 6.93 14.92 14.86
C LEU A 267 5.45 15.13 15.20
N SER A 268 5.01 16.39 15.18
CA SER A 268 3.59 16.73 15.11
C SER A 268 3.02 16.47 13.69
N CYS A 269 1.69 16.40 13.58
CA CYS A 269 1.01 16.32 12.28
C CYS A 269 1.46 17.48 11.38
N GLU A 270 1.51 18.69 11.93
CA GLU A 270 1.86 19.92 11.23
C GLU A 270 3.31 19.95 10.75
N GLU A 271 4.26 19.48 11.57
CA GLU A 271 5.69 19.42 11.19
C GLU A 271 5.95 18.40 10.07
N GLY A 272 5.26 17.26 10.09
CA GLY A 272 5.48 16.17 9.15
C GLY A 272 4.54 16.13 7.95
N PHE A 273 3.49 16.97 7.92
CA PHE A 273 2.51 16.97 6.83
C PHE A 273 3.16 17.31 5.49
N LEU A 274 2.94 16.44 4.50
CA LEU A 274 3.32 16.65 3.11
C LEU A 274 2.07 16.60 2.23
N LYS A 275 2.01 17.51 1.26
CA LYS A 275 1.03 17.44 0.18
C LYS A 275 1.39 16.33 -0.80
N ALA A 276 0.39 15.69 -1.36
CA ALA A 276 0.58 14.73 -2.44
C ALA A 276 1.19 15.40 -3.67
N LYS A 277 2.34 14.89 -4.15
CA LYS A 277 3.02 15.36 -5.39
C LYS A 277 2.67 14.53 -6.62
N PHE A 278 1.61 13.73 -6.51
CA PHE A 278 1.12 12.86 -7.56
C PHE A 278 -0.40 13.01 -7.67
N SER A 279 -0.97 12.32 -8.65
CA SER A 279 -2.41 12.28 -8.83
C SER A 279 -2.81 10.88 -9.23
N LEU A 280 -3.65 10.26 -8.41
CA LEU A 280 -4.26 8.95 -8.67
C LEU A 280 -5.27 8.99 -9.82
N ASN A 281 -5.74 10.20 -10.17
CA ASN A 281 -6.68 10.40 -11.24
C ASN A 281 -6.27 11.57 -12.16
N ARG A 282 -6.70 11.51 -13.42
CA ARG A 282 -6.43 12.55 -14.43
C ARG A 282 -7.72 12.98 -15.11
N LYS A 283 -7.71 14.21 -15.62
CA LYS A 283 -8.80 14.73 -16.45
C LYS A 283 -8.90 13.89 -17.73
N PRO A 284 -10.06 13.85 -18.42
CA PRO A 284 -10.21 13.11 -19.67
C PRO A 284 -9.21 13.50 -20.77
N ASN A 285 -8.68 14.73 -20.73
CA ASN A 285 -7.65 15.22 -21.64
C ASN A 285 -6.21 14.81 -21.22
N GLY A 286 -6.03 14.07 -20.13
CA GLY A 286 -4.75 13.62 -19.60
C GLY A 286 -4.05 14.58 -18.64
N GLU A 287 -4.59 15.78 -18.40
CA GLU A 287 -4.04 16.77 -17.48
C GLU A 287 -4.33 16.42 -16.00
N GLN A 288 -3.53 16.96 -15.09
CA GLN A 288 -3.76 16.82 -13.65
C GLN A 288 -4.82 17.81 -13.14
N TYR A 289 -5.52 17.43 -12.07
CA TYR A 289 -6.35 18.35 -11.31
C TYR A 289 -5.45 19.26 -10.46
N SER A 290 -5.72 20.56 -10.51
CA SER A 290 -5.13 21.55 -9.61
C SER A 290 -5.58 21.30 -8.17
N GLU A 291 -4.81 21.78 -7.18
CA GLU A 291 -5.14 21.64 -5.76
C GLU A 291 -6.57 22.14 -5.44
N ILE A 292 -6.98 23.24 -6.06
CA ILE A 292 -8.31 23.83 -5.88
C ILE A 292 -9.40 22.89 -6.42
N GLU A 293 -9.19 22.29 -7.59
CA GLU A 293 -10.16 21.34 -8.16
C GLU A 293 -10.30 20.09 -7.29
N LYS A 294 -9.18 19.58 -6.77
CA LYS A 294 -9.18 18.43 -5.87
C LYS A 294 -9.97 18.71 -4.59
N ARG A 295 -9.69 19.82 -3.92
CA ARG A 295 -10.42 20.25 -2.70
C ARG A 295 -11.89 20.53 -2.97
N ASN A 296 -12.22 21.20 -4.06
CA ASN A 296 -13.60 21.48 -4.43
C ASN A 296 -14.40 20.19 -4.69
N SER A 297 -13.76 19.12 -5.17
CA SER A 297 -14.42 17.82 -5.36
C SER A 297 -14.86 17.14 -4.04
N LEU A 298 -14.28 17.57 -2.91
CA LEU A 298 -14.61 17.07 -1.57
C LEU A 298 -15.75 17.84 -0.92
N VAL A 299 -16.07 19.05 -1.39
CA VAL A 299 -17.16 19.86 -0.84
C VAL A 299 -18.50 19.12 -1.00
N GLY A 300 -19.29 19.08 0.07
CA GLY A 300 -20.55 18.33 0.13
C GLY A 300 -20.38 16.83 0.37
N LYS A 301 -19.15 16.30 0.42
CA LYS A 301 -18.91 14.92 0.88
C LYS A 301 -19.04 14.85 2.40
N THR A 302 -19.50 13.69 2.86
CA THR A 302 -19.64 13.38 4.29
C THR A 302 -18.32 12.86 4.83
N VAL A 303 -17.90 13.25 6.02
CA VAL A 303 -16.70 12.73 6.70
C VAL A 303 -17.03 12.40 8.14
N TYR A 304 -16.21 11.55 8.77
CA TYR A 304 -16.21 11.32 10.21
C TYR A 304 -15.04 12.09 10.83
N ASN A 305 -15.34 13.00 11.75
CA ASN A 305 -14.35 13.73 12.52
C ASN A 305 -13.91 12.90 13.73
N THR A 306 -12.66 12.46 13.70
CA THR A 306 -12.09 11.51 14.66
C THR A 306 -11.86 12.11 16.04
N ARG A 307 -11.78 13.45 16.14
CA ARG A 307 -11.67 14.17 17.42
C ARG A 307 -13.02 14.43 18.07
N THR A 308 -14.04 14.75 17.28
CA THR A 308 -15.39 15.05 17.81
C THR A 308 -16.29 13.82 17.88
N ASN A 309 -15.88 12.72 17.24
CA ASN A 309 -16.66 11.49 17.05
C ASN A 309 -18.02 11.74 16.39
N LYS A 310 -18.05 12.63 15.39
CA LYS A 310 -19.27 13.02 14.68
C LYS A 310 -19.08 12.96 13.17
N THR A 311 -20.17 12.62 12.49
CA THR A 311 -20.27 12.76 11.04
C THR A 311 -20.58 14.20 10.67
N GLU A 312 -19.84 14.75 9.71
CA GLU A 312 -19.87 16.15 9.30
C GLU A 312 -19.91 16.24 7.76
N LEU A 313 -20.44 17.33 7.21
CA LEU A 313 -20.34 17.66 5.78
C LEU A 313 -19.16 18.61 5.56
N ILE A 314 -18.36 18.35 4.54
CA ILE A 314 -17.30 19.27 4.13
C ILE A 314 -17.94 20.51 3.50
N ASN A 315 -17.93 21.64 4.23
CA ASN A 315 -18.50 22.89 3.74
C ASN A 315 -17.49 23.73 2.94
N ALA A 316 -16.20 23.67 3.29
CA ALA A 316 -15.09 24.37 2.62
C ALA A 316 -13.73 23.73 3.02
N LEU A 317 -12.69 23.95 2.21
CA LEU A 317 -11.32 23.40 2.36
C LEU A 317 -10.23 24.37 1.87
#